data_AF-A0A350AFT9-F1
#
_entry.id   AF-A0A350AFT9-F1
#
_cell.length_a   1.000
_cell.length_b   1.000
_cell.length_c   1.000
_cell.angle_alpha   90.00
_cell.angle_beta   90.00
_cell.angle_gamma   90.00
#
_symmetry.space_group_name_H-M   'P 1'
#
loop_
_entity.id
_entity.type
_entity.pdbx_description
1 polymer ?
#
loop_
_entity_poly.entity_id
_entity_poly.type
_entity_poly.pdbx_seq_one_letter_code
_entity_poly.pdbx_strand_id
1 'polypeptide(L)' 'MRHSLPTLPQFYVTAPQPCPYLPGRMERKLFTALTGEGAERLNSALSKQGF' A
#
# COMPACT_ATOMS: atom_id res chain seq x y z
N MET A 1 -15.70 -25.17 -11.10
CA MET A 1 -15.59 -24.52 -9.77
C MET A 1 -14.35 -23.64 -9.80
N ARG A 2 -14.50 -22.31 -9.84
CA ARG A 2 -13.36 -21.36 -9.92
C ARG A 2 -12.81 -21.17 -8.51
N HIS A 3 -11.69 -21.81 -8.21
CA HIS A 3 -10.87 -21.46 -7.06
C HIS A 3 -10.12 -20.17 -7.37
N SER A 4 -10.77 -19.01 -7.16
CA SER A 4 -10.03 -17.75 -7.08
C SER A 4 -9.28 -17.73 -5.75
N LEU A 5 -7.94 -17.75 -5.82
CA LEU A 5 -7.11 -17.47 -4.66
C LEU A 5 -7.54 -16.13 -4.05
N PRO A 6 -7.49 -15.96 -2.71
CA PRO A 6 -7.70 -14.65 -2.13
C PRO A 6 -6.67 -13.69 -2.73
N THR A 7 -7.12 -12.68 -3.46
CA THR A 7 -6.25 -11.64 -3.99
C THR A 7 -5.72 -10.85 -2.80
N LEU A 8 -4.55 -11.23 -2.30
CA LEU A 8 -3.84 -10.45 -1.30
C LEU A 8 -3.57 -9.06 -1.89
N PRO A 9 -3.67 -7.99 -1.10
CA PRO A 9 -3.37 -6.65 -1.57
C PRO A 9 -1.92 -6.61 -2.05
N GLN A 10 -1.73 -6.26 -3.33
CA GLN A 10 -0.41 -6.14 -3.92
C GLN A 10 0.18 -4.78 -3.56
N PHE A 11 1.34 -4.80 -2.91
CA PHE A 11 2.06 -3.58 -2.55
C PHE A 11 3.17 -3.28 -3.56
N TYR A 12 3.37 -2.00 -3.79
CA TYR A 12 4.39 -1.45 -4.66
C TYR A 12 5.23 -0.45 -3.88
N VAL A 13 6.51 -0.35 -4.24
CA VAL A 13 7.47 0.53 -3.59
C VAL A 13 8.12 1.42 -4.63
N THR A 14 8.28 2.70 -4.32
CA THR A 14 9.04 3.61 -5.20
C THR A 14 10.54 3.34 -5.11
N ALA A 15 11.29 3.82 -6.10
CA ALA A 15 12.72 3.97 -5.94
C ALA A 15 13.06 4.84 -4.71
N PRO A 16 14.27 4.68 -4.11
CA PRO A 16 14.72 5.56 -3.03
C PRO A 16 14.83 7.00 -3.53
N GLN A 17 14.26 7.95 -2.80
CA GLN A 17 14.32 9.38 -3.09
C GLN A 17 14.78 10.16 -1.84
N PRO A 18 15.41 11.33 -1.98
CA PRO A 18 15.73 12.18 -0.83
C PRO A 18 14.46 12.53 -0.03
N CYS A 19 14.52 12.41 1.30
CA CYS A 19 13.40 12.71 2.17
C CYS A 19 13.21 14.24 2.25
N PRO A 20 12.02 14.78 1.90
CA PRO A 20 11.79 16.23 1.87
C PRO A 20 11.75 16.85 3.27
N TYR A 21 11.56 16.04 4.32
CA TYR A 21 11.41 16.51 5.70
C TYR A 21 12.67 16.33 6.54
N LEU A 22 13.56 15.41 6.17
CA LEU A 22 14.72 15.03 6.97
C LEU A 22 15.99 15.07 6.11
N PRO A 23 16.86 16.09 6.30
CA PRO A 23 18.12 16.22 5.56
C PRO A 23 19.01 14.98 5.69
N GLY A 24 19.62 14.56 4.57
CA GLY A 24 20.51 13.40 4.53
C GLY A 24 19.81 12.04 4.65
N ARG A 25 18.48 12.00 4.71
CA ARG A 25 17.71 10.75 4.74
C ARG A 25 17.13 10.46 3.36
N MET A 26 16.97 9.17 3.06
CA MET A 26 16.26 8.68 1.89
C MET A 26 14.92 8.07 2.33
N GLU A 27 13.88 8.30 1.54
CA GLU A 27 12.56 7.72 1.70
C GLU A 27 12.19 6.81 0.52
N ARG A 28 11.30 5.85 0.78
CA ARG A 28 10.59 5.07 -0.23
C ARG A 28 9.11 5.13 0.14
N LYS A 29 8.23 5.23 -0.85
CA LYS A 29 6.79 5.21 -0.64
C LYS A 29 6.28 3.79 -0.89
N LEU A 30 5.50 3.26 0.05
CA LEU A 30 4.77 2.00 -0.08
C LEU A 30 3.32 2.34 -0.44
N PHE A 31 2.77 1.74 -1.49
CA PHE A 31 1.40 1.99 -1.93
C PHE A 31 0.74 0.70 -2.41
N THR A 32 -0.60 0.67 -2.39
CA THR A 32 -1.41 -0.43 -2.89
C THR A 32 -2.61 0.12 -3.64
N ALA A 33 -3.11 -0.61 -4.62
CA ALA A 33 -4.27 -0.20 -5.38
C ALA A 33 -5.55 -0.60 -4.65
N LEU A 34 -6.42 0.38 -4.39
CA LEU A 34 -7.77 0.14 -3.87
C LEU A 34 -8.74 0.07 -5.05
N THR A 35 -9.35 -1.11 -5.26
CA THR A 35 -10.26 -1.34 -6.38
C THR A 35 -11.44 -2.21 -5.97
N GLY A 36 -12.57 -2.07 -6.68
CA GLY A 36 -13.78 -2.87 -6.47
C GLY A 36 -14.54 -2.59 -5.18
N GLU A 37 -15.56 -3.41 -4.91
CA GLU A 37 -16.51 -3.26 -3.80
C GLU A 37 -15.85 -3.35 -2.41
N GLY A 38 -14.67 -3.95 -2.31
CA GLY A 38 -13.91 -4.09 -1.05
C GLY A 38 -12.96 -2.94 -0.72
N ALA A 39 -12.85 -1.92 -1.58
CA ALA A 39 -11.84 -0.86 -1.48
C ALA A 39 -11.91 -0.08 -0.16
N GLU A 40 -13.10 0.34 0.28
CA GLU A 40 -13.26 1.10 1.54
C GLU A 40 -12.93 0.27 2.77
N ARG A 41 -13.35 -1.00 2.79
CA ARG A 41 -13.03 -1.93 3.88
C ARG A 41 -11.53 -2.19 3.95
N LEU A 42 -10.88 -2.38 2.80
CA LEU A 42 -9.43 -2.57 2.72
C LEU A 42 -8.69 -1.32 3.20
N ASN A 43 -9.09 -0.12 2.75
CA ASN A 43 -8.53 1.14 3.23
C ASN A 43 -8.64 1.26 4.76
N SER A 44 -9.85 1.07 5.29
CA SER A 44 -10.11 1.13 6.73
C SER A 44 -9.26 0.12 7.52
N ALA A 45 -9.01 -1.07 6.96
CA ALA A 45 -8.16 -2.07 7.59
C ALA A 45 -6.68 -1.68 7.56
N LEU A 46 -6.19 -1.15 6.44
CA LEU A 46 -4.81 -0.69 6.27
C LEU A 46 -4.51 0.50 7.18
N SER A 47 -5.37 1.52 7.22
CA SER A 47 -5.18 2.69 8.08
C SER A 47 -5.14 2.31 9.57
N LYS A 48 -5.96 1.35 10.00
CA LYS A 48 -5.92 0.82 11.38
C LYS A 48 -4.61 0.13 11.72
N GLN A 49 -3.86 -0.34 10.72
CA GLN A 49 -2.55 -0.98 10.89
C GLN A 49 -1.38 0.00 10.75
N GLY A 50 -1.65 1.30 10.57
CA GLY A 50 -0.62 2.33 10.42
C GLY A 50 -0.04 2.44 9.01
N PHE A 51 -0.78 1.96 8.01
CA PHE A 51 -0.55 2.31 6.61
C PHE A 51 -1.05 3.73 6.33
#